data_AF-F7XL69-F1
#
_entry.id   AF-F7XL69-F1
#
_cell.length_a   1.000
_cell.length_b   1.000
_cell.length_c   1.000
_cell.angle_alpha   90.00
_cell.angle_beta   90.00
_cell.angle_gamma   90.00
#
_symmetry.space_group_name_H-M   'P 1'
#
loop_
_entity.id
_entity.type
_entity.pdbx_description
1 polymer ?
#
loop_
_entity_poly.entity_id
_entity_poly.type
_entity_poly.pdbx_seq_one_letter_code
_entity_poly.pdbx_strand_id
1 'polypeptide(L)' 'MTQGVSCFDMKKGQVYTCEECGIELQVIKECSEECRIDTGCCADDGFMCCGEPLRLKE' A
#
# COMPACT_ATOMS: atom_id res chain seq x y z
N MET A 1 -8.36 -14.09 6.26
CA MET A 1 -8.67 -12.86 5.49
C MET A 1 -7.64 -11.82 5.87
N THR A 2 -6.45 -11.89 5.29
CA THR A 2 -5.39 -10.88 5.48
C THR A 2 -5.73 -9.72 4.55
N GLN A 3 -6.50 -8.75 5.05
CA GLN A 3 -6.75 -7.50 4.33
C GLN A 3 -5.42 -6.77 4.21
N GLY A 4 -4.86 -6.75 2.99
CA GLY A 4 -3.74 -5.88 2.65
C GLY A 4 -4.16 -4.41 2.72
N VAL A 5 -3.23 -3.52 3.03
CA VAL A 5 -3.46 -2.06 3.00
C VAL A 5 -3.65 -1.65 1.55
N SER A 6 -4.82 -1.15 1.17
CA SER A 6 -5.12 -0.75 -0.20
C SER A 6 -4.29 0.48 -0.60
N CYS A 7 -4.13 0.73 -1.91
CA CYS A 7 -3.50 1.97 -2.39
C CYS A 7 -4.19 3.25 -1.91
N PHE A 8 -5.46 3.15 -1.51
CA PHE A 8 -6.23 4.28 -1.00
C PHE A 8 -5.87 4.62 0.45
N ASP A 9 -5.51 3.62 1.26
CA ASP A 9 -5.11 3.82 2.65
C ASP A 9 -3.67 4.38 2.78
N MET A 10 -2.89 4.27 1.69
CA MET A 10 -1.53 4.76 1.59
C MET A 10 -1.48 6.27 1.32
N LYS A 11 -0.98 7.05 2.29
CA LYS A 11 -0.84 8.50 2.21
C LYS A 11 0.52 8.93 1.73
N LYS A 12 0.57 10.03 0.97
CA LYS A 12 1.83 10.59 0.48
C LYS A 12 2.79 10.87 1.63
N GLY A 13 4.04 10.41 1.48
CA GLY A 13 5.09 10.54 2.48
C GLY A 13 5.18 9.39 3.47
N GLN A 14 4.18 8.49 3.54
CA GLN A 14 4.32 7.25 4.29
C GLN A 14 5.38 6.36 3.66
N VAL A 15 6.13 5.67 4.51
CA VAL A 15 7.12 4.67 4.09
C VAL A 15 6.66 3.32 4.59
N TYR A 16 6.63 2.34 3.72
CA TYR A 16 6.32 0.96 4.03
C TYR A 16 7.59 0.12 3.93
N THR A 17 7.78 -0.81 4.84
CA THR A 17 8.98 -1.65 4.90
C THR A 17 8.62 -3.13 4.89
N CYS A 18 9.42 -3.92 4.20
CA CYS A 18 9.40 -5.38 4.28
C CYS A 18 10.42 -5.83 5.35
N GLU A 19 9.93 -6.47 6.40
CA GLU A 19 10.79 -6.95 7.50
C GLU A 19 11.67 -8.15 7.09
N GLU A 20 11.32 -8.88 6.02
CA GLU A 20 12.11 -10.02 5.53
C GLU A 20 13.32 -9.61 4.68
N CYS A 21 13.12 -8.75 3.68
CA CYS A 21 14.18 -8.38 2.74
C CYS A 21 14.76 -6.98 2.98
N GLY A 22 14.11 -6.15 3.81
CA GLY A 22 14.53 -4.78 4.10
C GLY A 22 14.17 -3.76 3.01
N ILE A 23 13.29 -4.10 2.06
CA ILE A 23 12.81 -3.15 1.04
C ILE A 23 11.98 -2.06 1.69
N GLU A 24 12.23 -0.81 1.30
CA GLU A 24 11.47 0.36 1.71
C GLU A 24 10.74 0.98 0.52
N LEU A 25 9.46 1.32 0.72
CA LEU A 25 8.54 1.77 -0.32
C LEU A 25 7.87 3.07 0.16
N GLN A 26 8.26 4.19 -0.44
CA GLN A 26 7.71 5.49 -0.11
C GLN A 26 6.55 5.85 -1.03
N VAL A 27 5.44 6.28 -0.45
CA VAL A 27 4.29 6.78 -1.21
C VAL A 27 4.61 8.17 -1.74
N ILE A 28 4.99 8.27 -3.01
CA ILE A 28 5.29 9.56 -3.66
C ILE A 28 4.03 10.31 -4.12
N LYS A 29 2.94 9.59 -4.32
CA LYS A 29 1.63 10.09 -4.74
C LYS A 29 0.55 9.19 -4.17
N GLU A 30 -0.43 9.79 -3.51
CA GLU A 30 -1.60 9.07 -2.99
C GLU A 30 -2.72 9.01 -4.04
N CYS A 31 -3.58 8.00 -3.92
CA CYS A 31 -4.79 7.92 -4.73
C CYS A 31 -5.78 9.00 -4.29
N SER A 32 -6.35 9.71 -5.26
CA SER A 32 -7.42 10.69 -5.02
C SER A 32 -8.73 9.97 -4.72
N GLU A 33 -9.69 10.65 -4.07
CA GLU A 33 -11.03 10.09 -3.78
C GLU A 33 -11.76 9.57 -5.02
N GLU A 34 -11.41 10.08 -6.19
CA GLU A 34 -11.91 9.64 -7.50
C GLU A 34 -11.56 8.16 -7.78
N CYS A 35 -10.40 7.68 -7.30
CA CYS A 35 -9.99 6.26 -7.41
C CYS A 35 -10.78 5.32 -6.49
N ARG A 36 -11.57 5.85 -5.56
CA ARG A 36 -12.48 5.04 -4.72
C ARG A 36 -13.75 4.65 -5.46
N ILE A 37 -14.14 5.44 -6.47
CA ILE A 37 -15.37 5.25 -7.26
C ILE A 37 -15.07 4.41 -8.50
N ASP A 38 -13.87 4.52 -9.05
CA ASP A 38 -13.44 3.76 -10.21
C ASP A 38 -13.09 2.31 -9.81
N THR A 39 -13.91 1.36 -10.26
CA THR A 39 -13.91 -0.06 -9.88
C THR A 39 -12.63 -0.84 -10.25
N GLY A 40 -11.60 -0.18 -10.78
CA GLY A 40 -10.31 -0.79 -11.10
C GLY A 40 -9.08 -0.15 -10.44
N CYS A 41 -9.18 1.05 -9.85
CA CYS A 41 -7.99 1.80 -9.41
C CYS A 41 -7.41 1.29 -8.07
N CYS A 42 -8.26 0.98 -7.09
CA CYS A 42 -7.84 0.43 -5.78
C CYS A 42 -8.57 -0.87 -5.43
N ALA A 43 -8.84 -1.70 -6.44
CA ALA A 43 -9.45 -3.02 -6.26
C ALA A 43 -8.46 -4.11 -5.78
N ASP A 44 -7.15 -3.84 -5.83
CA ASP A 44 -6.12 -4.80 -5.45
C ASP A 44 -5.88 -4.82 -3.93
N ASP A 45 -5.72 -6.02 -3.37
CA ASP A 45 -5.49 -6.34 -1.94
C ASP A 45 -4.07 -5.93 -1.50
N GLY A 46 -3.72 -4.66 -1.70
CA GLY A 46 -2.52 -4.04 -1.16
C GLY A 46 -1.18 -4.55 -1.69
N PHE A 47 -0.10 -3.91 -1.22
CA PHE A 47 1.25 -4.22 -1.66
C PHE A 47 1.86 -5.37 -0.84
N MET A 48 2.17 -6.47 -1.52
CA MET A 48 2.85 -7.64 -0.94
C MET A 48 4.32 -7.69 -1.34
N CYS A 49 5.18 -8.04 -0.39
CA CYS A 49 6.60 -8.27 -0.59
C CYS A 49 7.05 -9.50 0.21
N CYS A 50 7.80 -10.42 -0.42
CA CYS A 50 8.18 -11.72 0.15
C CYS A 50 7.01 -12.66 0.53
N GLY A 51 5.80 -12.38 0.05
CA GLY A 51 4.61 -13.16 0.41
C GLY A 51 3.88 -12.66 1.65
N GLU A 52 4.38 -11.58 2.28
CA GLU A 52 3.72 -10.87 3.37
C GLU A 52 3.33 -9.44 2.94
N PRO A 53 2.29 -8.83 3.54
CA PRO A 53 1.98 -7.43 3.32
C PRO A 53 3.07 -6.53 3.91
N LEU A 54 3.41 -5.44 3.21
CA LEU A 54 4.35 -4.45 3.73
C LEU A 54 3.80 -3.78 5.00
N ARG A 55 4.68 -3.38 5.91
CA ARG A 55 4.32 -2.69 7.16
C ARG A 55 4.62 -1.21 7.09
N LEU A 56 3.72 -0.38 7.63
CA LEU A 56 3.98 1.05 7.76
C LEU A 56 5.14 1.27 8.72
N LYS A 57 6.17 1.99 8.26
CA LYS A 57 7.30 2.45 9.06
C LYS A 57 6.89 3.77 9.73
N GLU A 58 6.77 3.74 11.06
CA GLU A 58 6.44 4.91 11.90
C GLU A 58 7.54 5.97 11.85
#